data_AF-A0A3S9N873-F1
#
_entry.id   AF-A0A3S9N873-F1
#
_cell.length_a   1.000
_cell.length_b   1.000
_cell.length_c   1.000
_cell.angle_alpha   90.00
_cell.angle_beta   90.00
_cell.angle_gamma   90.00
#
_symmetry.space_group_name_H-M   'P 1'
#
loop_
_entity.id
_entity.type
_entity.pdbx_description
1 polymer ?
#
loop_
_entity_poly.entity_id
_entity_poly.type
_entity_poly.pdbx_seq_one_letter_code
_entity_poly.pdbx_strand_id
1 'polypeptide(L)'
;MADHDRLHPLRPFLKNWVWEHGRIGTRYLDCVDGEIKFDEGKKSHFAAEQYTYVPLGKNADDDASAEGPAIHEAGLARLLRAAQMGTPGEAGSVAEVQRAVQDCVEIGLFSAYQWEARNAWARYAQEPMFDDEIRAAVIDDIRRTYVGMREQLALYDFSVLYGLPTPLLIGDTPFIDWRVSASPALPFVSLPLGPYCLLVGAPSGRSSRIGPVVWKAAAAMGPLKDHNRQIEKHARLWLVATTDDQLVAAQSRMTSAAGAKQGDAKP
;
A
#
# COMPACT_ATOMS: atom_id res chain seq x y z
N MET A 1 17.72 -21.46 5.65
CA MET A 1 17.34 -20.93 6.98
C MET A 1 15.87 -20.52 6.90
N ALA A 2 15.10 -20.70 7.98
CA ALA A 2 13.64 -20.64 7.94
C ALA A 2 13.11 -19.27 7.44
N ASP A 3 12.66 -19.24 6.19
CA ASP A 3 12.01 -18.10 5.52
C ASP A 3 10.60 -17.81 6.09
N HIS A 4 10.22 -18.50 7.16
CA HIS A 4 8.86 -18.55 7.69
C HIS A 4 8.53 -17.51 8.77
N ASP A 5 9.49 -16.69 9.19
CA ASP A 5 9.27 -15.68 10.24
C ASP A 5 9.30 -14.22 9.74
N ARG A 6 9.46 -14.00 8.43
CA ARG A 6 9.46 -12.64 7.87
C ARG A 6 8.04 -12.07 7.89
N LEU A 7 7.88 -10.94 8.57
CA LEU A 7 6.60 -10.26 8.67
C LEU A 7 6.33 -9.43 7.41
N HIS A 8 5.12 -9.55 6.87
CA HIS A 8 4.69 -8.80 5.71
C HIS A 8 4.78 -7.27 5.94
N PRO A 9 5.31 -6.46 4.99
CA PRO A 9 5.49 -5.02 5.18
C PRO A 9 4.20 -4.25 5.46
N LEU A 10 3.06 -4.68 4.90
CA LEU A 10 1.76 -4.05 5.18
C LEU A 10 1.07 -4.60 6.43
N ARG A 11 1.69 -5.53 7.17
CA ARG A 11 1.13 -6.09 8.41
C ARG A 11 0.65 -5.01 9.39
N PRO A 12 1.34 -3.88 9.61
CA PRO A 12 0.83 -2.82 10.48
C PRO A 12 -0.58 -2.33 10.07
N PHE A 13 -0.83 -2.16 8.77
CA PHE A 13 -2.13 -1.74 8.23
C PHE A 13 -3.16 -2.88 8.27
N LEU A 14 -2.77 -4.08 7.85
CA LEU A 14 -3.67 -5.24 7.75
C LEU A 14 -4.31 -5.62 9.09
N LYS A 15 -3.68 -5.30 10.22
CA LYS A 15 -4.28 -5.45 11.55
C LYS A 15 -5.63 -4.74 11.71
N ASN A 16 -5.88 -3.66 10.96
CA ASN A 16 -7.13 -2.93 10.98
C ASN A 16 -8.27 -3.60 10.18
N TRP A 17 -7.97 -4.67 9.42
CA TRP A 17 -8.93 -5.47 8.67
C TRP A 17 -9.11 -6.88 9.26
N VAL A 18 -8.62 -7.14 10.47
CA VAL A 18 -8.83 -8.44 11.13
C VAL A 18 -10.29 -8.56 11.56
N TRP A 19 -10.89 -9.70 11.22
CA TRP A 19 -12.23 -10.10 11.61
C TRP A 19 -12.17 -10.84 12.94
N GLU A 20 -13.06 -10.50 13.87
CA GLU A 20 -13.15 -11.14 15.19
C GLU A 20 -14.61 -11.59 15.49
N HIS A 21 -15.16 -12.46 14.64
CA HIS A 21 -16.53 -12.97 14.78
C HIS A 21 -16.54 -14.50 14.83
N GLY A 22 -16.29 -15.08 16.01
CA GLY A 22 -16.20 -16.52 16.23
C GLY A 22 -14.90 -17.17 15.73
N ARG A 23 -14.26 -16.58 14.71
CA ARG A 23 -12.88 -16.86 14.28
C ARG A 23 -12.11 -15.55 14.17
N ILE A 24 -10.82 -15.60 14.48
CA ILE A 24 -9.91 -14.46 14.34
C ILE A 24 -9.08 -14.67 13.09
N GLY A 25 -9.15 -13.75 12.14
CA GLY A 25 -8.39 -13.86 10.90
C GLY A 25 -8.73 -12.78 9.89
N THR A 26 -8.18 -12.90 8.69
CA THR A 26 -8.37 -11.94 7.60
C THR A 26 -9.02 -12.65 6.42
N ARG A 27 -10.16 -12.14 5.96
CA ARG A 27 -10.74 -12.56 4.68
C ARG A 27 -10.11 -11.78 3.56
N TYR A 28 -9.78 -12.49 2.49
CA TYR A 28 -9.15 -11.90 1.32
C TYR A 28 -9.65 -12.59 0.05
N LEU A 29 -9.71 -11.85 -1.04
CA LEU A 29 -9.81 -12.37 -2.40
C LEU A 29 -8.39 -12.61 -2.88
N ASP A 30 -8.09 -13.84 -3.26
CA ASP A 30 -6.85 -14.22 -3.95
C ASP A 30 -6.98 -13.80 -5.42
N CYS A 31 -6.09 -12.92 -5.87
CA CYS A 31 -6.16 -12.39 -7.22
C CYS A 31 -5.61 -13.36 -8.29
N VAL A 32 -4.94 -14.45 -7.87
CA VAL A 32 -4.36 -15.45 -8.79
C VAL A 32 -5.42 -16.41 -9.28
N ASP A 33 -6.21 -16.98 -8.37
CA ASP A 33 -7.29 -17.92 -8.72
C ASP A 33 -8.70 -17.29 -8.64
N GLY A 34 -8.80 -16.08 -8.09
CA GLY A 34 -10.06 -15.37 -7.97
C GLY A 34 -10.95 -15.88 -6.85
N GLU A 35 -10.45 -16.68 -5.92
CA GLU A 35 -11.24 -17.24 -4.82
C GLU A 35 -11.19 -16.38 -3.54
N ILE A 36 -12.29 -16.35 -2.80
CA ILE A 36 -12.34 -15.73 -1.48
C ILE A 36 -11.87 -16.76 -0.45
N LYS A 37 -10.82 -16.42 0.28
CA LYS A 37 -10.14 -17.27 1.25
C LYS A 37 -10.09 -16.60 2.63
N PHE A 38 -9.70 -17.38 3.64
CA PHE A 38 -9.56 -16.92 5.01
C PHE A 38 -8.21 -17.33 5.57
N ASP A 39 -7.44 -16.35 6.03
CA ASP A 39 -6.18 -16.56 6.75
C ASP A 39 -6.44 -16.50 8.26
N GLU A 40 -6.09 -17.55 8.98
CA GLU A 40 -6.34 -17.63 10.42
C GLU A 40 -5.27 -16.91 11.24
N GLY A 41 -5.72 -16.14 12.22
CA GLY A 41 -4.86 -15.37 13.12
C GLY A 41 -4.54 -13.96 12.61
N LYS A 42 -3.68 -13.26 13.37
CA LYS A 42 -3.38 -11.83 13.15
C LYS A 42 -2.07 -11.61 12.40
N LYS A 43 -1.51 -12.68 11.82
CA LYS A 43 -0.17 -12.65 11.24
C LYS A 43 -0.16 -12.31 9.75
N SER A 44 -1.29 -12.42 9.06
CA SER A 44 -1.45 -12.14 7.63
C SER A 44 -0.55 -13.02 6.76
N HIS A 45 -0.56 -14.34 6.98
CA HIS A 45 0.26 -15.30 6.24
C HIS A 45 -0.10 -15.36 4.75
N PHE A 46 -1.36 -15.07 4.40
CA PHE A 46 -1.78 -14.96 3.00
C PHE A 46 -1.00 -13.92 2.19
N ALA A 47 -0.44 -12.91 2.86
CA ALA A 47 0.35 -11.84 2.24
C ALA A 47 1.85 -12.17 2.25
N ALA A 48 2.27 -13.40 2.56
CA ALA A 48 3.68 -13.77 2.58
C ALA A 48 4.26 -13.85 1.16
N GLU A 49 4.71 -12.72 0.64
CA GLU A 49 5.38 -12.60 -0.66
C GLU A 49 6.87 -12.30 -0.48
N GLN A 50 7.67 -12.60 -1.51
CA GLN A 50 9.06 -12.20 -1.56
C GLN A 50 9.17 -10.72 -1.97
N TYR A 51 9.70 -9.89 -1.08
CA TYR A 51 9.91 -8.47 -1.30
C TYR A 51 11.35 -8.16 -1.65
N THR A 52 11.54 -7.36 -2.70
CA THR A 52 12.83 -6.77 -3.04
C THR A 52 12.89 -5.38 -2.43
N TYR A 53 13.76 -5.17 -1.44
CA TYR A 53 13.97 -3.84 -0.88
C TYR A 53 14.98 -3.06 -1.72
N VAL A 54 14.54 -1.89 -2.17
CA VAL A 54 15.33 -0.91 -2.92
C VAL A 54 15.42 0.36 -2.09
N PRO A 55 16.62 0.76 -1.63
CA PRO A 55 16.78 2.01 -0.90
C PRO A 55 16.64 3.20 -1.86
N LEU A 56 15.67 4.08 -1.58
CA LEU A 56 15.34 5.24 -2.44
C LEU A 56 15.96 6.57 -1.93
N GLY A 57 16.79 6.52 -0.89
CA GLY A 57 17.49 7.70 -0.36
C GLY A 57 18.58 8.21 -1.30
N LYS A 58 18.78 9.53 -1.31
CA LYS A 58 19.93 10.14 -2.00
C LYS A 58 21.21 9.62 -1.35
N ASN A 59 22.06 8.96 -2.14
CA ASN A 59 23.27 8.26 -1.68
C ASN A 59 22.99 7.13 -0.69
N ALA A 60 21.80 6.53 -0.70
CA ALA A 60 21.56 5.35 0.11
C ALA A 60 22.35 4.17 -0.48
N ASP A 61 23.20 3.57 0.35
CA ASP A 61 23.95 2.36 0.05
C ASP A 61 22.99 1.17 -0.10
N ASP A 62 23.26 0.28 -1.05
CA ASP A 62 22.59 -1.02 -1.13
C ASP A 62 23.21 -1.94 -0.08
N ASP A 63 22.58 -1.98 1.10
CA ASP A 63 22.82 -3.02 2.08
C ASP A 63 21.95 -4.22 1.72
N ALA A 64 22.58 -5.28 1.20
CA ALA A 64 21.89 -6.53 0.84
C ALA A 64 21.19 -7.20 2.03
N SER A 65 21.58 -6.87 3.27
CA SER A 65 20.94 -7.37 4.50
C SER A 65 19.69 -6.58 4.91
N ALA A 66 19.47 -5.40 4.34
CA ALA A 66 18.29 -4.61 4.61
C ALA A 66 17.07 -5.20 3.89
N GLU A 67 16.06 -5.61 4.67
CA GLU A 67 14.87 -6.29 4.16
C GLU A 67 13.67 -5.37 3.93
N GLY A 68 13.78 -4.09 4.28
CA GLY A 68 12.69 -3.12 4.20
C GLY A 68 13.07 -1.75 4.78
N PRO A 69 12.17 -0.76 4.68
CA PRO A 69 12.39 0.55 5.28
C PRO A 69 12.46 0.46 6.81
N ALA A 70 13.24 1.36 7.43
CA ALA A 70 13.29 1.48 8.89
C ALA A 70 12.03 2.17 9.42
N ILE A 71 11.16 1.41 10.10
CA ILE A 71 9.85 1.85 10.58
C ILE A 71 9.82 1.93 12.12
N HIS A 72 9.23 2.99 12.66
CA HIS A 72 8.99 3.12 14.09
C HIS A 72 7.61 2.53 14.45
N GLU A 73 7.57 1.20 14.59
CA GLU A 73 6.31 0.42 14.71
C GLU A 73 5.35 0.94 15.78
N ALA A 74 5.84 1.29 16.97
CA ALA A 74 5.00 1.76 18.07
C ALA A 74 4.29 3.08 17.74
N GLY A 75 4.99 3.99 17.05
CA GLY A 75 4.46 5.28 16.61
C GLY A 75 3.45 5.10 15.49
N LEU A 76 3.76 4.25 14.51
CA LEU A 76 2.85 3.88 13.45
C LEU A 76 1.57 3.26 14.00
N ALA A 77 1.67 2.26 14.89
CA ALA A 77 0.50 1.62 15.50
C ALA A 77 -0.39 2.61 16.27
N ARG A 78 0.22 3.58 16.98
CA ARG A 78 -0.52 4.64 17.67
C ARG A 78 -1.27 5.53 16.67
N LEU A 79 -0.62 5.97 15.59
CA LEU A 79 -1.24 6.76 14.53
C LEU A 79 -2.44 6.02 13.91
N LEU A 80 -2.25 4.76 13.52
CA LEU A 80 -3.27 3.94 12.87
C LEU A 80 -4.50 3.76 13.79
N ARG A 81 -4.27 3.50 15.08
CA ARG A 81 -5.33 3.39 16.08
C ARG A 81 -6.11 4.71 16.22
N ALA A 82 -5.40 5.83 16.38
CA ALA A 82 -6.03 7.15 16.50
C ALA A 82 -6.85 7.53 15.25
N ALA A 83 -6.34 7.20 14.05
CA ALA A 83 -7.06 7.40 12.79
C ALA A 83 -8.33 6.55 12.70
N GLN A 84 -8.25 5.28 13.08
CA GLN A 84 -9.40 4.37 13.06
C GLN A 84 -10.48 4.78 14.08
N MET A 85 -10.07 5.24 15.26
CA MET A 85 -10.99 5.65 16.33
C MET A 85 -11.50 7.09 16.18
N GLY A 86 -10.94 7.88 15.26
CA GLY A 86 -11.27 9.30 15.12
C GLY A 86 -10.83 10.15 16.32
N THR A 87 -9.70 9.79 16.94
CA THR A 87 -9.15 10.45 18.14
C THR A 87 -7.79 11.10 17.88
N PRO A 88 -7.70 12.21 17.11
CA PRO A 88 -6.42 12.85 16.78
C PRO A 88 -5.53 13.16 17.99
N GLY A 89 -6.12 13.49 19.14
CA GLY A 89 -5.38 13.79 20.38
C GLY A 89 -4.63 12.59 20.97
N GLU A 90 -4.98 11.36 20.59
CA GLU A 90 -4.32 10.12 21.03
C GLU A 90 -3.18 9.69 20.10
N ALA A 91 -2.99 10.38 18.96
CA ALA A 91 -1.97 10.02 17.97
C ALA A 91 -0.53 10.31 18.44
N GLY A 92 -0.38 11.06 19.53
CA GLY A 92 0.91 11.47 20.10
C GLY A 92 1.27 12.92 19.79
N SER A 93 2.51 13.28 20.06
CA SER A 93 3.08 14.59 19.74
C SER A 93 3.15 14.83 18.23
N VAL A 94 3.28 16.09 17.82
CA VAL A 94 3.40 16.48 16.40
C VAL A 94 4.55 15.74 15.70
N ALA A 95 5.69 15.59 16.38
CA ALA A 95 6.85 14.89 15.83
C ALA A 95 6.61 13.38 15.66
N GLU A 96 5.93 12.73 16.62
CA GLU A 96 5.55 11.31 16.51
C GLU A 96 4.56 11.10 15.35
N VAL A 97 3.56 11.98 15.20
CA VAL A 97 2.59 11.92 14.10
C VAL A 97 3.28 12.12 12.76
N GLN A 98 4.17 13.09 12.65
CA GLN A 98 4.95 13.33 11.42
C GLN A 98 5.82 12.12 11.07
N ARG A 99 6.52 11.54 12.05
CA ARG A 99 7.33 10.34 11.83
C ARG A 99 6.47 9.16 11.37
N ALA A 100 5.32 8.94 12.00
CA ALA A 100 4.42 7.86 11.63
C ALA A 100 3.83 8.05 10.22
N VAL A 101 3.55 9.29 9.79
CA VAL A 101 3.16 9.58 8.40
C VAL A 101 4.29 9.29 7.42
N GLN A 102 5.53 9.62 7.75
CA GLN A 102 6.68 9.24 6.92
C GLN A 102 6.84 7.73 6.83
N ASP A 103 6.66 7.01 7.94
CA ASP A 103 6.63 5.53 7.94
C ASP A 103 5.54 4.98 7.01
N CYS A 104 4.34 5.59 7.01
CA CYS A 104 3.29 5.22 6.06
C CYS A 104 3.70 5.43 4.60
N VAL A 105 4.34 6.55 4.28
CA VAL A 105 4.81 6.87 2.93
C VAL A 105 5.91 5.91 2.48
N GLU A 106 6.88 5.61 3.34
CA GLU A 106 7.97 4.68 3.03
C GLU A 106 7.43 3.25 2.80
N ILE A 107 6.50 2.76 3.64
CA ILE A 107 5.85 1.45 3.39
C ILE A 107 5.00 1.47 2.11
N GLY A 108 4.27 2.57 1.88
CA GLY A 108 3.44 2.75 0.69
C GLY A 108 4.27 2.70 -0.60
N LEU A 109 5.38 3.45 -0.65
CA LEU A 109 6.33 3.41 -1.75
C LEU A 109 6.98 2.03 -1.90
N PHE A 110 7.40 1.43 -0.78
CA PHE A 110 7.98 0.08 -0.78
C PHE A 110 7.05 -0.94 -1.44
N SER A 111 5.77 -0.87 -1.13
CA SER A 111 4.75 -1.76 -1.71
C SER A 111 4.44 -1.42 -3.16
N ALA A 112 4.42 -0.13 -3.51
CA ALA A 112 4.03 0.37 -4.83
C ALA A 112 4.94 -0.12 -5.98
N TYR A 113 6.23 -0.37 -5.73
CA TYR A 113 7.16 -0.78 -6.78
C TYR A 113 7.37 -2.31 -6.88
N GLN A 114 6.75 -3.10 -6.00
CA GLN A 114 7.04 -4.54 -5.93
C GLN A 114 6.67 -5.29 -7.21
N TRP A 115 5.62 -4.85 -7.90
CA TRP A 115 5.23 -5.45 -9.18
C TRP A 115 6.31 -5.23 -10.24
N GLU A 116 6.79 -3.99 -10.38
CA GLU A 116 7.87 -3.60 -11.28
C GLU A 116 9.16 -4.35 -10.92
N ALA A 117 9.49 -4.47 -9.64
CA ALA A 117 10.67 -5.20 -9.18
C ALA A 117 10.60 -6.68 -9.53
N ARG A 118 9.45 -7.33 -9.32
CA ARG A 118 9.22 -8.74 -9.69
C ARG A 118 9.31 -8.96 -11.19
N ASN A 119 8.75 -8.07 -12.00
CA ASN A 119 8.85 -8.15 -13.46
C ASN A 119 10.28 -7.91 -13.96
N ALA A 120 11.00 -6.97 -13.38
CA ALA A 120 12.40 -6.72 -13.71
C ALA A 120 13.24 -7.95 -13.36
N TRP A 121 13.03 -8.55 -12.19
CA TRP A 121 13.70 -9.79 -11.79
C TRP A 121 13.44 -10.92 -12.78
N ALA A 122 12.16 -11.17 -13.11
CA ALA A 122 11.78 -12.22 -14.06
C ALA A 122 12.38 -12.00 -15.44
N ARG A 123 12.55 -10.74 -15.88
CA ARG A 123 13.20 -10.38 -17.14
C ARG A 123 14.71 -10.65 -17.10
N TYR A 124 15.43 -10.14 -16.10
CA TYR A 124 16.87 -10.30 -16.00
C TYR A 124 17.31 -11.75 -15.71
N ALA A 125 16.46 -12.55 -15.04
CA ALA A 125 16.71 -13.97 -14.86
C ALA A 125 16.71 -14.79 -16.16
N GLN A 126 16.27 -14.23 -17.30
CA GLN A 126 16.39 -14.84 -18.62
C GLN A 126 17.72 -14.51 -19.32
N GLU A 127 18.51 -13.59 -18.75
CA GLU A 127 19.81 -13.20 -19.25
C GLU A 127 20.93 -14.01 -18.55
N PRO A 128 22.13 -14.15 -19.14
CA PRO A 128 23.24 -14.86 -18.52
C PRO A 128 23.90 -13.99 -17.42
N MET A 129 23.14 -13.69 -16.37
CA MET A 129 23.52 -12.85 -15.23
C MET A 129 23.49 -13.67 -13.93
N PHE A 130 24.38 -13.36 -13.00
CA PHE A 130 24.33 -13.90 -11.64
C PHE A 130 23.28 -13.17 -10.78
N ASP A 131 22.86 -13.76 -9.66
CA ASP A 131 21.81 -13.20 -8.79
C ASP A 131 22.13 -11.80 -8.25
N ASP A 132 23.41 -11.51 -7.98
CA ASP A 132 23.88 -10.19 -7.54
C ASP A 132 23.85 -9.16 -8.67
N GLU A 133 24.19 -9.56 -9.90
CA GLU A 133 24.04 -8.72 -11.08
C GLU A 133 22.56 -8.41 -11.39
N ILE A 134 21.68 -9.42 -11.28
CA ILE A 134 20.23 -9.26 -11.42
C ILE A 134 19.71 -8.28 -10.37
N ARG A 135 20.10 -8.47 -9.10
CA ARG A 135 19.70 -7.58 -8.00
C ARG A 135 20.12 -6.14 -8.29
N ALA A 136 21.38 -5.91 -8.67
CA ALA A 136 21.88 -4.58 -8.98
C ALA A 136 21.09 -3.92 -10.12
N ALA A 137 20.80 -4.66 -11.20
CA ALA A 137 20.02 -4.15 -12.32
C ALA A 137 18.56 -3.82 -11.94
N VAL A 138 17.91 -4.66 -11.13
CA VAL A 138 16.57 -4.38 -10.58
C VAL A 138 16.58 -3.12 -9.72
N ILE A 139 17.59 -2.95 -8.85
CA ILE A 139 17.73 -1.76 -8.01
C ILE A 139 17.85 -0.49 -8.86
N ASP A 140 18.67 -0.51 -9.90
CA ASP A 140 18.86 0.62 -10.81
C ASP A 140 17.57 1.00 -11.55
N ASP A 141 16.82 0.02 -12.05
CA ASP A 141 15.53 0.23 -12.72
C ASP A 141 14.51 0.89 -11.80
N ILE A 142 14.38 0.39 -10.56
CA ILE A 142 13.44 0.93 -9.59
C ILE A 142 13.87 2.32 -9.12
N ARG A 143 15.16 2.55 -8.85
CA ARG A 143 15.66 3.87 -8.44
C ARG A 143 15.42 4.93 -9.51
N ARG A 144 15.57 4.58 -10.79
CA ARG A 144 15.32 5.49 -11.93
C ARG A 144 13.89 6.06 -11.91
N THR A 145 12.92 5.27 -11.48
CA THR A 145 11.50 5.67 -11.45
C THR A 145 11.09 6.30 -10.12
N TYR A 146 11.51 5.72 -8.99
CA TYR A 146 10.92 6.03 -7.68
C TYR A 146 11.72 7.03 -6.83
N VAL A 147 13.01 7.30 -7.13
CA VAL A 147 13.79 8.29 -6.36
C VAL A 147 13.16 9.68 -6.46
N GLY A 148 12.84 10.14 -7.67
CA GLY A 148 12.20 11.43 -7.88
C GLY A 148 10.82 11.52 -7.24
N MET A 149 10.05 10.42 -7.27
CA MET A 149 8.75 10.35 -6.60
C MET A 149 8.89 10.50 -5.08
N ARG A 150 9.87 9.80 -4.47
CA ARG A 150 10.14 9.92 -3.04
C ARG A 150 10.55 11.35 -2.65
N GLU A 151 11.41 11.99 -3.43
CA GLU A 151 11.81 13.38 -3.20
C GLU A 151 10.63 14.35 -3.29
N GLN A 152 9.71 14.13 -4.23
CA GLN A 152 8.49 14.92 -4.35
C GLN A 152 7.57 14.73 -3.14
N LEU A 153 7.34 13.48 -2.71
CA LEU A 153 6.45 13.18 -1.57
C LEU A 153 6.99 13.73 -0.25
N ALA A 154 8.31 13.89 -0.11
CA ALA A 154 8.91 14.55 1.04
C ALA A 154 8.53 16.04 1.16
N LEU A 155 7.96 16.65 0.11
CA LEU A 155 7.48 18.04 0.08
C LEU A 155 5.95 18.15 0.16
N TYR A 156 5.25 17.03 0.37
CA TYR A 156 3.78 17.04 0.42
C TYR A 156 3.28 17.43 1.81
N ASP A 157 2.16 18.15 1.83
CA ASP A 157 1.36 18.30 3.04
C ASP A 157 0.41 17.11 3.14
N PHE A 158 0.43 16.43 4.28
CA PHE A 158 -0.39 15.25 4.52
C PHE A 158 -1.59 15.56 5.42
N SER A 159 -2.71 14.92 5.12
CA SER A 159 -3.92 14.94 5.92
C SER A 159 -4.38 13.52 6.23
N VAL A 160 -4.87 13.30 7.44
CA VAL A 160 -5.60 12.08 7.83
C VAL A 160 -7.10 12.37 7.72
N LEU A 161 -7.76 11.70 6.79
CA LEU A 161 -9.21 11.65 6.70
C LEU A 161 -9.70 10.47 7.53
N TYR A 162 -10.67 10.70 8.42
CA TYR A 162 -11.24 9.64 9.27
C TYR A 162 -12.76 9.73 9.32
N GLY A 163 -13.40 8.62 9.74
CA GLY A 163 -14.86 8.54 9.79
C GLY A 163 -15.50 8.50 8.40
N LEU A 164 -14.81 7.91 7.41
CA LEU A 164 -15.31 7.79 6.04
C LEU A 164 -16.62 6.99 6.02
N PRO A 165 -17.57 7.33 5.13
CA PRO A 165 -18.88 6.68 5.09
C PRO A 165 -18.86 5.28 4.46
N THR A 166 -17.81 4.94 3.72
CA THR A 166 -17.67 3.68 2.99
C THR A 166 -16.42 2.96 3.44
N PRO A 167 -16.49 1.65 3.74
CA PRO A 167 -15.31 0.86 4.09
C PRO A 167 -14.36 0.74 2.89
N LEU A 168 -13.07 0.90 3.16
CA LEU A 168 -11.99 0.83 2.18
C LEU A 168 -11.49 -0.59 2.01
N LEU A 169 -11.09 -0.90 0.78
CA LEU A 169 -10.30 -2.08 0.46
C LEU A 169 -8.81 -1.78 0.69
N ILE A 170 -8.04 -2.82 0.98
CA ILE A 170 -6.57 -2.78 0.95
C ILE A 170 -6.06 -3.96 0.12
N GLY A 171 -5.09 -3.73 -0.75
CA GLY A 171 -4.47 -4.76 -1.59
C GLY A 171 -2.95 -4.79 -1.43
N ASP A 172 -2.27 -5.59 -2.26
CA ASP A 172 -0.81 -5.71 -2.28
C ASP A 172 -0.08 -4.42 -2.66
N THR A 173 -0.76 -3.51 -3.38
CA THR A 173 -0.25 -2.19 -3.77
C THR A 173 -1.21 -1.07 -3.29
N PRO A 174 -1.25 -0.77 -1.99
CA PRO A 174 -2.28 0.09 -1.41
C PRO A 174 -2.04 1.59 -1.62
N PHE A 175 -0.84 1.98 -2.06
CA PHE A 175 -0.48 3.37 -2.32
C PHE A 175 -0.94 3.79 -3.71
N ILE A 176 -1.79 4.81 -3.78
CA ILE A 176 -2.33 5.32 -5.04
C ILE A 176 -1.74 6.68 -5.36
N ASP A 177 -1.13 6.78 -6.54
CA ASP A 177 -0.76 8.05 -7.15
C ASP A 177 -1.85 8.51 -8.15
N TRP A 178 -2.72 9.41 -7.71
CA TRP A 178 -3.86 9.84 -8.51
C TRP A 178 -3.48 10.71 -9.71
N ARG A 179 -2.22 11.16 -9.78
CA ARG A 179 -1.70 11.92 -10.92
C ARG A 179 -1.63 11.05 -12.18
N VAL A 180 -1.46 9.74 -11.98
CA VAL A 180 -1.34 8.74 -13.06
C VAL A 180 -2.49 7.74 -13.06
N SER A 181 -3.14 7.51 -11.91
CA SER A 181 -4.24 6.54 -11.81
C SER A 181 -5.63 7.10 -12.20
N ALA A 182 -5.79 8.43 -12.26
CA ALA A 182 -7.08 9.08 -12.55
C ALA A 182 -7.10 9.81 -13.89
N SER A 183 -8.29 9.93 -14.48
CA SER A 183 -8.56 10.76 -15.65
C SER A 183 -9.83 11.59 -15.40
N PRO A 184 -9.74 12.93 -15.28
CA PRO A 184 -8.51 13.73 -15.31
C PRO A 184 -7.58 13.42 -14.12
N ALA A 185 -6.28 13.70 -14.29
CA ALA A 185 -5.29 13.54 -13.24
C ALA A 185 -5.61 14.41 -12.02
N LEU A 186 -5.40 13.87 -10.82
CA LEU A 186 -5.65 14.60 -9.57
C LEU A 186 -4.32 14.81 -8.81
N PRO A 187 -4.08 16.00 -8.23
CA PRO A 187 -2.78 16.35 -7.66
C PRO A 187 -2.61 15.83 -6.23
N PHE A 188 -2.87 14.55 -5.99
CA PHE A 188 -2.71 13.97 -4.67
C PHE A 188 -2.35 12.48 -4.73
N VAL A 189 -1.84 11.98 -3.61
CA VAL A 189 -1.65 10.56 -3.35
C VAL A 189 -2.55 10.13 -2.19
N SER A 190 -2.87 8.84 -2.12
CA SER A 190 -3.61 8.31 -0.97
C SER A 190 -3.14 6.92 -0.55
N LEU A 191 -3.24 6.64 0.74
CA LEU A 191 -2.96 5.33 1.32
C LEU A 191 -4.03 5.02 2.40
N PRO A 192 -4.73 3.87 2.35
CA PRO A 192 -5.65 3.48 3.39
C PRO A 192 -4.89 3.20 4.70
N LEU A 193 -5.32 3.84 5.79
CA LEU A 193 -4.76 3.61 7.13
C LEU A 193 -5.58 2.56 7.89
N GLY A 194 -6.85 2.44 7.58
CA GLY A 194 -7.83 1.54 8.17
C GLY A 194 -9.09 1.53 7.31
N PRO A 195 -10.07 0.67 7.61
CA PRO A 195 -11.28 0.57 6.80
C PRO A 195 -12.04 1.89 6.62
N TYR A 196 -11.93 2.83 7.55
CA TYR A 196 -12.67 4.10 7.48
C TYR A 196 -11.77 5.33 7.57
N CYS A 197 -10.48 5.18 7.24
CA CYS A 197 -9.52 6.29 7.28
C CYS A 197 -8.46 6.21 6.18
N LEU A 198 -8.09 7.38 5.64
CA LEU A 198 -7.14 7.57 4.55
C LEU A 198 -6.08 8.58 4.96
N LEU A 199 -4.83 8.27 4.62
CA LEU A 199 -3.79 9.28 4.47
C LEU A 199 -3.90 9.87 3.08
N VAL A 200 -3.89 11.20 2.97
CA VAL A 200 -3.93 11.92 1.71
C VAL A 200 -2.80 12.94 1.69
N GLY A 201 -1.92 12.85 0.70
CA GLY A 201 -0.84 13.80 0.48
C GLY A 201 -1.12 14.67 -0.73
N ALA A 202 -0.86 15.97 -0.63
CA ALA A 202 -0.93 16.88 -1.77
C ALA A 202 0.33 17.75 -1.84
N PRO A 203 0.76 18.20 -3.03
CA PRO A 203 1.88 19.12 -3.18
C PRO A 203 1.73 20.34 -2.27
N SER A 204 2.77 20.63 -1.49
CA SER A 204 2.86 21.88 -0.73
C SER A 204 3.56 22.94 -1.58
N GLY A 205 3.21 24.21 -1.39
CA GLY A 205 4.00 25.34 -1.90
C GLY A 205 5.27 25.61 -1.06
N ARG A 206 5.56 24.77 -0.06
CA ARG A 206 6.67 24.95 0.87
C ARG A 206 7.96 24.32 0.35
N SER A 207 9.08 24.93 0.70
CA SER A 207 10.43 24.37 0.52
C SER A 207 10.87 23.49 1.70
N SER A 208 10.13 23.51 2.82
CA SER A 208 10.37 22.67 4.00
C SER A 208 9.77 21.28 3.83
N ARG A 209 10.50 20.26 4.27
CA ARG A 209 10.04 18.85 4.31
C ARG A 209 9.11 18.54 5.48
N ILE A 210 8.91 19.50 6.40
CA ILE A 210 8.15 19.31 7.64
C ILE A 210 6.95 20.25 7.61
N GLY A 211 5.76 19.65 7.54
CA GLY A 211 4.47 20.32 7.63
C GLY A 211 3.58 19.69 8.70
N PRO A 212 2.64 20.44 9.30
CA PRO A 212 1.68 19.85 10.24
C PRO A 212 0.76 18.89 9.52
N VAL A 213 0.50 17.73 10.12
CA VAL A 213 -0.47 16.76 9.62
C VAL A 213 -1.87 17.22 10.02
N VAL A 214 -2.73 17.44 9.03
CA VAL A 214 -4.10 17.92 9.27
C VAL A 214 -5.06 16.74 9.45
N TRP A 215 -5.90 16.78 10.47
CA TRP A 215 -6.90 15.73 10.72
C TRP A 215 -8.29 16.24 10.33
N LYS A 216 -9.03 15.48 9.52
CA LYS A 216 -10.36 15.87 9.05
C LYS A 216 -11.33 14.71 9.17
N ALA A 217 -12.42 14.92 9.92
CA ALA A 217 -13.58 14.06 9.81
C ALA A 217 -14.19 14.24 8.42
N ALA A 218 -14.42 13.13 7.71
CA ALA A 218 -14.84 13.16 6.31
C ALA A 218 -16.17 12.41 6.14
N ALA A 219 -17.28 13.16 6.08
CA ALA A 219 -18.62 12.60 5.86
C ALA A 219 -18.86 12.11 4.41
N ALA A 220 -17.90 12.35 3.50
CA ALA A 220 -17.98 11.94 2.10
C ALA A 220 -16.57 11.65 1.55
N MET A 221 -16.49 10.77 0.56
CA MET A 221 -15.24 10.45 -0.14
C MET A 221 -14.75 11.60 -1.04
N GLY A 222 -15.66 12.47 -1.51
CA GLY A 222 -15.31 13.58 -2.39
C GLY A 222 -14.54 13.13 -3.64
N PRO A 223 -13.38 13.74 -3.97
CA PRO A 223 -12.53 13.33 -5.08
C PRO A 223 -12.00 11.89 -5.00
N LEU A 224 -12.04 11.25 -3.83
CA LEU A 224 -11.52 9.91 -3.57
C LEU A 224 -12.60 8.81 -3.72
N LYS A 225 -13.78 9.14 -4.26
CA LYS A 225 -14.90 8.19 -4.41
C LYS A 225 -14.54 6.89 -5.16
N ASP A 226 -13.57 6.98 -6.06
CA ASP A 226 -13.09 5.84 -6.86
C ASP A 226 -11.94 5.07 -6.19
N HIS A 227 -11.63 5.32 -4.91
CA HIS A 227 -10.46 4.73 -4.23
C HIS A 227 -10.48 3.20 -4.28
N ASN A 228 -11.59 2.57 -3.86
CA ASN A 228 -11.72 1.11 -3.91
C ASN A 228 -11.61 0.56 -5.34
N ARG A 229 -12.15 1.28 -6.33
CA ARG A 229 -12.04 0.89 -7.74
C ARG A 229 -10.57 0.91 -8.22
N GLN A 230 -9.78 1.88 -7.76
CA GLN A 230 -8.36 1.95 -8.07
C GLN A 230 -7.56 0.83 -7.38
N ILE A 231 -7.88 0.52 -6.12
CA ILE A 231 -7.29 -0.63 -5.41
C ILE A 231 -7.59 -1.94 -6.15
N GLU A 232 -8.85 -2.19 -6.51
CA GLU A 232 -9.25 -3.38 -7.29
C GLU A 232 -8.52 -3.49 -8.63
N LYS A 233 -8.35 -2.36 -9.34
CA LYS A 233 -7.68 -2.33 -10.64
C LYS A 233 -6.19 -2.68 -10.55
N HIS A 234 -5.52 -2.30 -9.47
CA HIS A 234 -4.07 -2.43 -9.33
C HIS A 234 -3.63 -3.63 -8.49
N ALA A 235 -4.54 -4.22 -7.70
CA ALA A 235 -4.23 -5.45 -6.98
C ALA A 235 -3.83 -6.57 -7.94
N ARG A 236 -2.78 -7.31 -7.56
CA ARG A 236 -2.22 -8.42 -8.34
C ARG A 236 -2.19 -9.71 -7.57
N LEU A 237 -2.15 -9.65 -6.25
CA LEU A 237 -1.93 -10.83 -5.42
C LEU A 237 -3.09 -11.08 -4.48
N TRP A 238 -3.57 -10.05 -3.80
CA TRP A 238 -4.73 -10.19 -2.91
C TRP A 238 -5.45 -8.87 -2.69
N LEU A 239 -6.71 -8.98 -2.27
CA LEU A 239 -7.56 -7.88 -1.83
C LEU A 239 -8.22 -8.25 -0.51
N VAL A 240 -8.18 -7.34 0.47
CA VAL A 240 -8.78 -7.51 1.80
C VAL A 240 -9.89 -6.49 1.99
N ALA A 241 -10.97 -6.91 2.63
CA ALA A 241 -12.12 -6.07 2.97
C ALA A 241 -12.63 -6.35 4.38
N THR A 242 -13.52 -5.49 4.88
CA THR A 242 -14.19 -5.70 6.17
C THR A 242 -15.45 -6.54 6.09
N THR A 243 -15.96 -6.82 4.88
CA THR A 243 -17.17 -7.60 4.66
C THR A 243 -17.03 -8.54 3.46
N ASP A 244 -17.80 -9.64 3.47
CA ASP A 244 -17.81 -10.61 2.36
C ASP A 244 -18.42 -9.99 1.13
N ASP A 245 -19.48 -9.20 1.31
CA ASP A 245 -20.18 -8.53 0.22
C ASP A 245 -19.23 -7.65 -0.60
N GLN A 246 -18.26 -6.97 0.05
CA GLN A 246 -17.23 -6.22 -0.66
C GLN A 246 -16.31 -7.12 -1.49
N LEU A 247 -15.88 -8.26 -0.94
CA LEU A 247 -15.01 -9.22 -1.66
C LEU A 247 -15.76 -9.89 -2.81
N VAL A 248 -17.01 -10.31 -2.62
CA VAL A 248 -17.87 -10.90 -3.65
C VAL A 248 -18.13 -9.89 -4.79
N ALA A 249 -18.37 -8.62 -4.44
CA ALA A 249 -18.54 -7.57 -5.42
C ALA A 249 -17.26 -7.31 -6.22
N ALA A 250 -16.08 -7.31 -5.58
CA ALA A 250 -14.79 -7.17 -6.24
C ALA A 250 -14.49 -8.38 -7.16
N GLN A 251 -14.69 -9.61 -6.66
CA GLN A 251 -14.56 -10.86 -7.40
C GLN A 251 -15.39 -10.82 -8.69
N SER A 252 -16.68 -10.48 -8.58
CA SER A 252 -17.60 -10.40 -9.72
C SER A 252 -17.13 -9.43 -10.81
N ARG A 253 -16.57 -8.28 -10.40
CA ARG A 253 -16.01 -7.27 -11.33
C ARG A 253 -14.74 -7.78 -12.01
N MET A 254 -13.85 -8.44 -11.28
CA MET A 254 -12.62 -9.02 -11.83
C MET A 254 -12.93 -10.11 -12.87
N THR A 255 -13.85 -11.03 -12.56
CA THR A 255 -14.30 -12.07 -13.50
C THR A 255 -14.93 -11.46 -14.76
N SER A 256 -15.78 -10.44 -14.60
CA SER A 256 -16.42 -9.75 -15.72
C SER A 256 -15.41 -9.05 -16.64
N ALA A 257 -14.38 -8.42 -16.06
CA ALA A 257 -13.31 -7.78 -16.82
C ALA A 257 -12.45 -8.80 -17.59
N ALA A 258 -12.20 -9.98 -17.01
CA ALA A 258 -11.49 -11.06 -17.68
C ALA A 258 -12.30 -11.64 -18.86
N GLY A 259 -13.62 -11.85 -18.67
CA GLY A 259 -14.52 -12.32 -19.72
C GLY A 259 -14.65 -11.34 -20.89
N ALA A 260 -14.71 -10.04 -20.61
CA ALA A 260 -14.75 -9.00 -21.65
C ALA A 260 -13.47 -8.99 -22.51
N LYS A 261 -12.29 -9.14 -21.89
CA LYS A 261 -11.01 -9.23 -22.62
C LYS A 261 -10.91 -10.46 -23.53
N GLN A 262 -11.56 -11.57 -23.16
CA GLN A 262 -11.62 -12.78 -24.00
C GLN A 262 -12.62 -12.63 -25.16
N GLY A 263 -13.70 -11.85 -24.98
CA GLY A 263 -14.69 -11.59 -26.04
C GLY A 263 -14.24 -10.64 -27.15
N ASP A 264 -13.27 -9.76 -26.88
CA ASP A 264 -12.70 -8.83 -27.87
C ASP A 264 -11.57 -9.44 -28.71
N ALA A 265 -11.10 -10.64 -28.36
CA ALA A 265 -10.22 -11.44 -29.20
C ALA A 265 -11.06 -12.20 -30.25
N LYS A 266 -11.55 -11.51 -31.28
CA LYS A 266 -12.12 -12.18 -32.46
C LYS A 266 -11.00 -12.74 -33.36
N PRO A 267 -11.24 -13.90 -34.02
CA PRO A 267 -10.26 -14.61 -34.84
C PRO A 267 -9.82 -13.83 -36.09
#